data_AF-A0A6A4IH36-F1
#
_entry.id   AF-A0A6A4IH36-F1
#
_cell.length_a   1.000
_cell.length_b   1.000
_cell.length_c   1.000
_cell.angle_alpha   90.00
_cell.angle_beta   90.00
_cell.angle_gamma   90.00
#
_symmetry.space_group_name_H-M   'P 1'
#
loop_
_entity.id
_entity.type
_entity.pdbx_description
1 polymer ?
#
loop_
_entity_poly.entity_id
_entity_poly.type
_entity_poly.pdbx_seq_one_letter_code
_entity_poly.pdbx_strand_id
1 'polypeptide(L)'
;MSTTTVQTQTEATPSTTLKLRSSAPEEKPESEEYRYSNLLPVFSQDHYPPLTPFEHSDPGHRALKHSNPRSFLDNATSVVEITPNLGTEVQGVNLRTIDSDARDQLALEVARRGLVVFRDQQDFIDAGPDFYLEWGRHFGRLHIHPTSGHPNNYPEVHLVYRDANSTFNFEIADSITSTFWHSDVSYELQPPGLTTFFLLAQPSTGGDTLFTSQVSALKKLSPQFVAFLKTLKAVHSGVEQANFSRSGKRGGIVRREPVENVHPVVRKHPVTGEEALYVNRQFTRRILGLKREESGITRRTFMSFMTDKATFLETLLRFLYDHIDKGGDVQARVKWTPNTVVLWDNRVTAHSAIVDYGESKERRHGARITPQAERPIPALDGLDLSV
;
A
#
# COMPACT_ATOMS: atom_id res chain seq x y z
N MET A 1 60.89 -61.02 1.49
CA MET A 1 59.83 -60.15 2.02
C MET A 1 59.59 -59.07 0.98
N SER A 2 58.43 -59.06 0.33
CA SER A 2 58.17 -58.15 -0.79
C SER A 2 57.34 -56.95 -0.34
N THR A 3 57.87 -55.77 -0.59
CA THR A 3 57.32 -54.46 -0.25
C THR A 3 56.22 -54.08 -1.25
N THR A 4 55.04 -53.68 -0.76
CA THR A 4 53.99 -53.07 -1.60
C THR A 4 53.95 -51.58 -1.29
N THR A 5 54.20 -50.75 -2.31
CA THR A 5 54.14 -49.28 -2.22
C THR A 5 52.82 -48.84 -2.85
N VAL A 6 51.97 -48.16 -2.07
CA VAL A 6 50.72 -47.58 -2.56
C VAL A 6 51.00 -46.17 -3.08
N GLN A 7 50.83 -45.96 -4.39
CA GLN A 7 50.84 -44.62 -4.99
C GLN A 7 49.41 -44.07 -5.01
N THR A 8 49.22 -42.89 -4.42
CA THR A 8 47.98 -42.12 -4.53
C THR A 8 48.10 -41.23 -5.76
N GLN A 9 47.25 -41.44 -6.77
CA GLN A 9 47.13 -40.54 -7.92
C GLN A 9 46.11 -39.44 -7.59
N THR A 10 46.56 -38.19 -7.61
CA THR A 10 45.69 -37.02 -7.53
C THR A 10 45.40 -36.55 -8.95
N GLU A 11 44.23 -36.89 -9.49
CA GLU A 11 43.75 -36.29 -10.73
C GLU A 11 43.27 -34.87 -10.47
N ALA A 12 43.96 -33.89 -11.04
CA ALA A 12 43.52 -32.50 -11.05
C ALA A 12 42.40 -32.33 -12.08
N THR A 13 41.16 -32.16 -11.63
CA THR A 13 40.05 -31.80 -12.51
C THR A 13 40.27 -30.38 -13.05
N PRO A 14 40.16 -30.13 -14.35
CA PRO A 14 40.29 -28.77 -14.88
C PRO A 14 39.14 -27.90 -14.35
N SER A 15 39.50 -26.81 -13.67
CA SER A 15 38.58 -25.77 -13.24
C SER A 15 37.82 -25.23 -14.45
N THR A 16 36.54 -25.57 -14.55
CA THR A 16 35.65 -24.97 -15.54
C THR A 16 35.31 -23.57 -15.03
N THR A 17 36.11 -22.59 -15.44
CA THR A 17 35.79 -21.19 -15.16
C THR A 17 34.51 -20.84 -15.92
N LEU A 18 33.41 -20.63 -15.21
CA LEU A 18 32.19 -20.03 -15.75
C LEU A 18 32.57 -18.66 -16.32
N LYS A 19 32.71 -18.57 -17.64
CA LYS A 19 32.79 -17.29 -18.34
C LYS A 19 31.41 -16.63 -18.19
N LEU A 20 31.30 -15.65 -17.30
CA LEU A 20 30.23 -14.65 -17.42
C LEU A 20 30.31 -14.09 -18.84
N ARG A 21 29.21 -14.18 -19.59
CA ARG A 21 29.06 -13.38 -20.81
C ARG A 21 29.20 -11.92 -20.39
N SER A 22 30.30 -11.28 -20.76
CA SER A 22 30.36 -9.84 -20.80
C SER A 22 29.42 -9.40 -21.92
N SER A 23 28.21 -8.95 -21.59
CA SER A 23 27.46 -8.10 -22.51
C SER A 23 28.28 -6.81 -22.67
N ALA A 24 28.84 -6.61 -23.87
CA ALA A 24 29.25 -5.29 -24.28
C ALA A 24 28.04 -4.35 -24.13
N PRO A 25 28.22 -3.08 -23.74
CA PRO A 25 27.13 -2.13 -23.79
C PRO A 25 26.69 -2.01 -25.25
N GLU A 26 25.55 -2.60 -25.60
CA GLU A 26 24.82 -2.19 -26.79
C GLU A 26 24.58 -0.68 -26.63
N GLU A 27 25.06 0.08 -27.61
CA GLU A 27 24.70 1.48 -27.76
C GLU A 27 23.18 1.55 -27.76
N LYS A 28 22.62 2.16 -26.71
CA LYS A 28 21.19 2.39 -26.61
C LYS A 28 20.77 3.18 -27.86
N PRO A 29 19.79 2.70 -28.64
CA PRO A 29 19.23 3.52 -29.71
C PRO A 29 18.76 4.85 -29.11
N GLU A 30 18.89 5.94 -29.87
CA GLU A 30 18.33 7.26 -29.54
C GLU A 30 16.97 7.06 -28.88
N SER A 31 16.81 7.58 -27.66
CA SER A 31 15.66 7.25 -26.83
C SER A 31 14.37 7.58 -27.57
N GLU A 32 13.61 6.56 -27.93
CA GLU A 32 12.20 6.74 -28.27
C GLU A 32 11.58 7.61 -27.17
N GLU A 33 10.90 8.67 -27.58
CA GLU A 33 10.29 9.62 -26.66
C GLU A 33 9.38 8.84 -25.70
N TYR A 34 9.65 8.96 -24.40
CA TYR A 34 8.91 8.18 -23.40
C TYR A 34 7.42 8.50 -23.51
N ARG A 35 6.60 7.52 -23.92
CA ARG A 35 5.17 7.66 -24.22
C ARG A 35 4.36 8.47 -23.19
N TYR A 36 4.69 8.35 -21.91
CA TYR A 36 4.00 9.03 -20.82
C TYR A 36 4.85 10.14 -20.19
N SER A 37 5.67 10.83 -20.98
CA SER A 37 6.53 11.95 -20.56
C SER A 37 5.73 13.11 -19.96
N ASN A 38 4.52 13.36 -20.47
CA ASN A 38 3.57 14.34 -19.94
C ASN A 38 3.06 14.01 -18.53
N LEU A 39 3.22 12.76 -18.07
CA LEU A 39 2.85 12.30 -16.74
C LEU A 39 4.05 12.21 -15.79
N LEU A 40 5.23 12.74 -16.15
CA LEU A 40 6.37 12.76 -15.25
C LEU A 40 6.11 13.64 -14.01
N PRO A 41 6.67 13.27 -12.84
CA PRO A 41 6.39 13.98 -11.60
C PRO A 41 7.00 15.38 -11.56
N VAL A 42 6.15 16.36 -11.23
CA VAL A 42 6.58 17.67 -10.75
C VAL A 42 6.40 17.77 -9.24
N PHE A 43 7.28 18.54 -8.61
CA PHE A 43 7.29 18.80 -7.17
C PHE A 43 7.00 20.29 -6.92
N SER A 44 5.75 20.69 -7.17
CA SER A 44 5.32 22.09 -7.00
C SER A 44 5.49 22.60 -5.56
N GLN A 45 5.69 23.92 -5.42
CA GLN A 45 5.78 24.62 -4.14
C GLN A 45 4.40 25.07 -3.62
N ASP A 46 3.32 24.46 -4.12
CA ASP A 46 1.96 24.83 -3.74
C ASP A 46 1.72 24.52 -2.27
N HIS A 47 0.86 25.31 -1.64
CA HIS A 47 0.42 25.12 -0.26
C HIS A 47 -1.09 24.98 -0.24
N TYR A 48 -1.58 23.92 0.41
CA TYR A 48 -2.99 23.60 0.53
C TYR A 48 -3.45 23.78 1.97
N PRO A 49 -4.70 24.24 2.18
CA PRO A 49 -5.26 24.34 3.51
C PRO A 49 -5.41 22.95 4.16
N PRO A 50 -5.60 22.90 5.49
CA PRO A 50 -6.03 21.69 6.17
C PRO A 50 -7.28 21.09 5.52
N LEU A 51 -7.34 19.77 5.46
CA LEU A 51 -8.50 19.07 4.94
C LEU A 51 -9.70 19.31 5.85
N THR A 52 -10.82 19.67 5.25
CA THR A 52 -12.10 19.78 5.95
C THR A 52 -12.89 18.48 5.84
N PRO A 53 -13.68 18.13 6.87
CA PRO A 53 -14.61 17.01 6.79
C PRO A 53 -15.57 17.16 5.62
N PHE A 54 -16.00 16.04 5.05
CA PHE A 54 -17.00 15.97 4.00
C PHE A 54 -17.88 14.74 4.16
N GLU A 55 -19.09 14.80 3.60
CA GLU A 55 -19.98 13.65 3.54
C GLU A 55 -19.54 12.70 2.42
N HIS A 56 -19.23 11.46 2.79
CA HIS A 56 -18.84 10.43 1.84
C HIS A 56 -20.04 9.52 1.52
N SER A 57 -20.45 9.47 0.25
CA SER A 57 -21.48 8.54 -0.24
C SER A 57 -20.81 7.33 -0.89
N ASP A 58 -20.74 6.23 -0.16
CA ASP A 58 -20.04 5.03 -0.63
C ASP A 58 -20.80 4.34 -1.80
N PRO A 59 -20.17 4.17 -2.98
CA PRO A 59 -20.73 3.46 -4.11
C PRO A 59 -21.23 2.04 -3.81
N GLY A 60 -20.60 1.35 -2.85
CA GLY A 60 -20.98 0.00 -2.47
C GLY A 60 -22.40 -0.09 -1.90
N HIS A 61 -22.92 0.97 -1.27
CA HIS A 61 -24.33 1.00 -0.84
C HIS A 61 -25.30 1.10 -2.01
N ARG A 62 -24.90 1.74 -3.12
CA ARG A 62 -25.71 1.79 -4.35
C ARG A 62 -25.69 0.43 -5.05
N ALA A 63 -24.51 -0.19 -5.16
CA ALA A 63 -24.34 -1.54 -5.71
C ALA A 63 -25.25 -2.58 -5.04
N LEU A 64 -25.37 -2.55 -3.70
CA LEU A 64 -26.22 -3.47 -2.94
C LEU A 64 -27.72 -3.37 -3.28
N LYS A 65 -28.17 -2.30 -3.93
CA LYS A 65 -29.57 -2.13 -4.37
C LYS A 65 -29.86 -2.82 -5.71
N HIS A 66 -28.83 -3.22 -6.47
CA HIS A 66 -28.99 -3.95 -7.71
C HIS A 66 -29.35 -5.41 -7.42
N SER A 67 -30.20 -5.99 -8.27
CA SER A 67 -30.56 -7.41 -8.19
C SER A 67 -29.36 -8.34 -8.40
N ASN A 68 -28.45 -7.95 -9.32
CA ASN A 68 -27.16 -8.59 -9.51
C ASN A 68 -26.03 -7.56 -9.25
N PRO A 69 -25.48 -7.50 -8.03
CA PRO A 69 -24.41 -6.55 -7.69
C PRO A 69 -23.03 -6.95 -8.24
N ARG A 70 -22.96 -7.90 -9.17
CA ARG A 70 -21.74 -8.36 -9.85
C ARG A 70 -21.92 -8.44 -11.38
N SER A 71 -22.98 -7.83 -11.94
CA SER A 71 -23.27 -7.93 -13.38
C SER A 71 -22.16 -7.37 -14.28
N PHE A 72 -21.33 -6.45 -13.77
CA PHE A 72 -20.14 -5.96 -14.49
C PHE A 72 -19.14 -7.08 -14.85
N LEU A 73 -19.23 -8.24 -14.20
CA LEU A 73 -18.41 -9.43 -14.49
C LEU A 73 -19.10 -10.40 -15.46
N ASP A 74 -20.34 -10.17 -15.89
CA ASP A 74 -21.09 -11.12 -16.73
C ASP A 74 -20.39 -11.40 -18.07
N ASN A 75 -19.64 -10.43 -18.59
CA ASN A 75 -18.85 -10.54 -19.82
C ASN A 75 -17.36 -10.81 -19.57
N ALA A 76 -16.95 -11.07 -18.32
CA ALA A 76 -15.57 -11.40 -18.01
C ALA A 76 -15.19 -12.74 -18.66
N THR A 77 -14.03 -12.78 -19.31
CA THR A 77 -13.50 -14.01 -19.90
C THR A 77 -12.84 -14.91 -18.85
N SER A 78 -12.39 -14.33 -17.73
CA SER A 78 -11.79 -15.05 -16.61
C SER A 78 -12.00 -14.28 -15.31
N VAL A 79 -12.33 -15.00 -14.24
CA VAL A 79 -12.42 -14.47 -12.86
C VAL A 79 -11.81 -15.52 -11.94
N VAL A 80 -10.64 -15.20 -11.36
CA VAL A 80 -9.84 -16.15 -10.58
C VAL A 80 -9.49 -15.54 -9.24
N GLU A 81 -9.76 -16.25 -8.14
CA GLU A 81 -9.32 -15.82 -6.81
C GLU A 81 -7.79 -15.93 -6.70
N ILE A 82 -7.12 -14.86 -6.27
CA ILE A 82 -5.66 -14.86 -6.06
C ILE A 82 -5.32 -15.70 -4.83
N THR A 83 -6.08 -15.50 -3.76
CA THR A 83 -6.09 -16.35 -2.56
C THR A 83 -7.53 -16.50 -2.07
N PRO A 84 -7.84 -17.47 -1.18
CA PRO A 84 -9.21 -17.71 -0.73
C PRO A 84 -9.89 -16.46 -0.13
N ASN A 85 -9.15 -15.66 0.65
CA ASN A 85 -9.72 -14.55 1.43
C ASN A 85 -9.18 -13.17 1.03
N LEU A 86 -8.41 -13.07 -0.06
CA LEU A 86 -7.84 -11.81 -0.53
C LEU A 86 -7.54 -11.89 -2.03
N GLY A 87 -8.13 -10.98 -2.79
CA GLY A 87 -7.77 -10.73 -4.18
C GLY A 87 -8.56 -11.54 -5.19
N THR A 88 -8.96 -10.88 -6.27
CA THR A 88 -9.51 -11.51 -7.47
C THR A 88 -8.81 -10.95 -8.70
N GLU A 89 -8.39 -11.79 -9.63
CA GLU A 89 -7.94 -11.38 -10.96
C GLU A 89 -9.08 -11.53 -11.97
N VAL A 90 -9.26 -10.51 -12.81
CA VAL A 90 -10.32 -10.41 -13.80
C VAL A 90 -9.72 -10.10 -15.18
N GLN A 91 -10.20 -10.82 -16.19
CA GLN A 91 -9.91 -10.57 -17.61
C GLN A 91 -11.22 -10.43 -18.39
N GLY A 92 -11.19 -9.74 -19.53
CA GLY A 92 -12.35 -9.54 -20.40
C GLY A 92 -13.30 -8.40 -20.00
N VAL A 93 -12.98 -7.65 -18.93
CA VAL A 93 -13.69 -6.42 -18.55
C VAL A 93 -12.78 -5.22 -18.81
N ASN A 94 -13.22 -4.26 -19.62
CA ASN A 94 -12.48 -3.02 -19.88
C ASN A 94 -12.98 -1.91 -18.95
N LEU A 95 -12.14 -1.50 -17.99
CA LEU A 95 -12.48 -0.46 -17.01
C LEU A 95 -12.74 0.91 -17.67
N ARG A 96 -12.25 1.13 -18.90
CA ARG A 96 -12.51 2.38 -19.63
C ARG A 96 -13.98 2.54 -20.00
N THR A 97 -14.68 1.43 -20.24
CA THR A 97 -16.01 1.44 -20.86
C THR A 97 -17.13 1.08 -19.90
N ILE A 98 -16.82 0.77 -18.64
CA ILE A 98 -17.86 0.46 -17.65
C ILE A 98 -18.65 1.73 -17.27
N ASP A 99 -19.97 1.56 -17.12
CA ASP A 99 -20.89 2.62 -16.71
C ASP A 99 -20.87 2.87 -15.19
N SER A 100 -21.71 3.80 -14.72
CA SER A 100 -21.80 4.16 -13.30
C SER A 100 -22.23 2.99 -12.41
N ASP A 101 -23.14 2.16 -12.87
CA ASP A 101 -23.67 1.03 -12.10
C ASP A 101 -22.59 -0.05 -11.96
N ALA A 102 -21.86 -0.34 -13.04
CA ALA A 102 -20.71 -1.22 -13.02
C ALA A 102 -19.57 -0.68 -12.13
N ARG A 103 -19.34 0.64 -12.10
CA ARG A 103 -18.38 1.26 -11.16
C ARG A 103 -18.82 1.09 -9.70
N ASP A 104 -20.12 1.21 -9.40
CA ASP A 104 -20.66 0.94 -8.06
C ASP A 104 -20.43 -0.52 -7.67
N GLN A 105 -20.75 -1.46 -8.56
CA GLN A 105 -20.55 -2.89 -8.35
C GLN A 105 -19.07 -3.26 -8.18
N LEU A 106 -18.18 -2.65 -8.95
CA LEU A 106 -16.74 -2.77 -8.80
C LEU A 106 -16.29 -2.33 -7.41
N ALA A 107 -16.81 -1.21 -6.89
CA ALA A 107 -16.47 -0.76 -5.54
C ALA A 107 -16.86 -1.80 -4.47
N LEU A 108 -18.04 -2.41 -4.61
CA LEU A 108 -18.49 -3.47 -3.70
C LEU A 108 -17.66 -4.75 -3.83
N GLU A 109 -17.28 -5.16 -5.04
CA GLU A 109 -16.42 -6.32 -5.25
C GLU A 109 -15.04 -6.11 -4.62
N VAL A 110 -14.45 -4.92 -4.82
CA VAL A 110 -13.16 -4.54 -4.21
C VAL A 110 -13.27 -4.52 -2.67
N ALA A 111 -14.36 -4.00 -2.11
CA ALA A 111 -14.61 -4.02 -0.66
C ALA A 111 -14.74 -5.45 -0.09
N ARG A 112 -15.34 -6.38 -0.86
CA ARG A 112 -15.49 -7.80 -0.47
C ARG A 112 -14.19 -8.59 -0.59
N ARG A 113 -13.42 -8.33 -1.65
CA ARG A 113 -12.21 -9.10 -1.98
C ARG A 113 -10.92 -8.47 -1.47
N GLY A 114 -10.97 -7.25 -0.96
CA GLY A 114 -9.82 -6.45 -0.53
C GLY A 114 -9.03 -5.87 -1.70
N LEU A 115 -8.76 -6.64 -2.75
CA LEU A 115 -8.25 -6.14 -4.03
C LEU A 115 -8.85 -6.86 -5.24
N VAL A 116 -8.85 -6.18 -6.39
CA VAL A 116 -9.17 -6.76 -7.70
C VAL A 116 -8.12 -6.31 -8.71
N VAL A 117 -7.61 -7.25 -9.49
CA VAL A 117 -6.59 -7.04 -10.52
C VAL A 117 -7.23 -7.20 -11.89
N PHE A 118 -7.14 -6.18 -12.73
CA PHE A 118 -7.59 -6.22 -14.12
C PHE A 118 -6.39 -6.27 -15.05
N ARG A 119 -6.39 -7.22 -15.99
CA ARG A 119 -5.37 -7.34 -17.04
C ARG A 119 -5.85 -6.67 -18.34
N ASP A 120 -4.91 -6.39 -19.25
CA ASP A 120 -5.19 -5.86 -20.59
C ASP A 120 -5.92 -4.51 -20.63
N GLN A 121 -5.60 -3.61 -19.70
CA GLN A 121 -6.24 -2.30 -19.51
C GLN A 121 -5.53 -1.14 -20.21
N GLN A 122 -4.99 -1.35 -21.41
CA GLN A 122 -4.25 -0.31 -22.14
C GLN A 122 -5.12 0.92 -22.42
N ASP A 123 -6.40 0.74 -22.78
CA ASP A 123 -7.36 1.82 -23.04
C ASP A 123 -7.67 2.70 -21.81
N PHE A 124 -7.60 2.09 -20.61
CA PHE A 124 -7.73 2.81 -19.35
C PHE A 124 -6.48 3.66 -19.10
N ILE A 125 -5.29 3.07 -19.26
CA ILE A 125 -3.98 3.72 -19.03
C ILE A 125 -3.69 4.81 -20.08
N ASP A 126 -4.24 4.70 -21.29
CA ASP A 126 -4.06 5.71 -22.33
C ASP A 126 -5.10 6.84 -22.27
N ALA A 127 -6.11 6.72 -21.40
CA ALA A 127 -7.18 7.70 -21.30
C ALA A 127 -6.72 9.08 -20.80
N GLY A 128 -5.58 9.12 -20.10
CA GLY A 128 -4.96 10.34 -19.62
C GLY A 128 -5.59 10.89 -18.32
N PRO A 129 -5.00 11.98 -17.80
CA PRO A 129 -5.27 12.45 -16.44
C PRO A 129 -6.68 12.99 -16.22
N ASP A 130 -7.31 13.61 -17.22
CA ASP A 130 -8.70 14.08 -17.12
C ASP A 130 -9.67 12.92 -16.82
N PHE A 131 -9.49 11.79 -17.52
CA PHE A 131 -10.26 10.58 -17.27
C PHE A 131 -9.96 10.00 -15.88
N TYR A 132 -8.72 10.06 -15.41
CA TYR A 132 -8.38 9.60 -14.05
C TYR A 132 -9.12 10.39 -12.97
N LEU A 133 -9.26 11.71 -13.16
CA LEU A 133 -10.03 12.56 -12.25
C LEU A 133 -11.52 12.20 -12.30
N GLU A 134 -12.09 12.03 -13.50
CA GLU A 134 -13.49 11.60 -13.67
C GLU A 134 -13.73 10.25 -13.00
N TRP A 135 -12.87 9.26 -13.26
CA TRP A 135 -12.89 7.94 -12.66
C TRP A 135 -12.89 8.00 -11.14
N GLY A 136 -11.91 8.70 -10.55
CA GLY A 136 -11.78 8.75 -9.10
C GLY A 136 -12.93 9.48 -8.41
N ARG A 137 -13.49 10.52 -9.03
CA ARG A 137 -14.64 11.28 -8.48
C ARG A 137 -15.88 10.42 -8.26
N HIS A 138 -16.03 9.34 -9.01
CA HIS A 138 -17.11 8.36 -8.79
C HIS A 138 -17.06 7.73 -7.40
N PHE A 139 -15.85 7.50 -6.87
CA PHE A 139 -15.64 6.80 -5.61
C PHE A 139 -15.43 7.74 -4.41
N GLY A 140 -15.28 9.05 -4.61
CA GLY A 140 -15.15 10.01 -3.51
C GLY A 140 -14.41 11.30 -3.88
N ARG A 141 -14.14 12.14 -2.88
CA ARG A 141 -13.33 13.36 -3.05
C ARG A 141 -11.88 12.98 -3.34
N LEU A 142 -11.33 13.42 -4.46
CA LEU A 142 -9.95 13.14 -4.82
C LEU A 142 -8.96 13.71 -3.79
N HIS A 143 -8.01 12.88 -3.35
CA HIS A 143 -6.95 13.28 -2.44
C HIS A 143 -5.81 13.98 -3.19
N ILE A 144 -5.24 15.02 -2.58
CA ILE A 144 -3.99 15.64 -3.03
C ILE A 144 -2.91 15.28 -2.01
N HIS A 145 -1.94 14.48 -2.43
CA HIS A 145 -0.91 13.96 -1.55
C HIS A 145 0.06 15.07 -1.10
N PRO A 146 0.35 15.18 0.21
CA PRO A 146 1.12 16.33 0.74
C PRO A 146 2.57 16.36 0.27
N THR A 147 3.20 15.20 0.02
CA THR A 147 4.66 15.13 -0.18
C THR A 147 5.11 14.51 -1.50
N SER A 148 4.18 14.03 -2.34
CA SER A 148 4.56 13.25 -3.53
C SER A 148 4.55 14.09 -4.80
N GLY A 149 5.21 13.58 -5.84
CA GLY A 149 5.11 14.14 -7.18
C GLY A 149 3.75 13.84 -7.80
N HIS A 150 3.33 14.73 -8.69
CA HIS A 150 2.11 14.62 -9.50
C HIS A 150 2.40 15.10 -10.92
N PRO A 151 1.58 14.77 -11.93
CA PRO A 151 1.70 15.38 -13.25
C PRO A 151 1.47 16.88 -13.17
N ASN A 152 2.05 17.63 -14.11
CA ASN A 152 1.82 19.06 -14.18
C ASN A 152 0.33 19.38 -14.33
N ASN A 153 -0.21 20.31 -13.54
CA ASN A 153 -1.63 20.69 -13.48
C ASN A 153 -2.63 19.61 -12.98
N TYR A 154 -2.18 18.44 -12.52
CA TYR A 154 -3.05 17.37 -12.01
C TYR A 154 -2.64 16.90 -10.60
N PRO A 155 -2.72 17.77 -9.57
CA PRO A 155 -2.22 17.47 -8.22
C PRO A 155 -2.92 16.28 -7.53
N GLU A 156 -4.11 15.89 -7.98
CA GLU A 156 -4.87 14.74 -7.47
C GLU A 156 -4.33 13.39 -7.97
N VAL A 157 -3.50 13.36 -9.02
CA VAL A 157 -2.88 12.14 -9.52
C VAL A 157 -1.54 11.94 -8.81
N HIS A 158 -1.49 10.97 -7.91
CA HIS A 158 -0.28 10.67 -7.15
C HIS A 158 0.64 9.74 -7.95
N LEU A 159 1.88 10.17 -8.18
CA LEU A 159 2.87 9.37 -8.90
C LEU A 159 3.85 8.65 -7.97
N VAL A 160 4.12 7.39 -8.33
CA VAL A 160 5.19 6.57 -7.75
C VAL A 160 6.23 6.37 -8.83
N TYR A 161 7.32 7.14 -8.77
CA TYR A 161 8.32 7.19 -9.84
C TYR A 161 9.71 6.75 -9.34
N ARG A 162 10.37 5.94 -10.15
CA ARG A 162 11.78 5.59 -10.02
C ARG A 162 12.38 5.36 -11.40
N ASP A 163 13.61 5.79 -11.60
CA ASP A 163 14.43 5.50 -12.77
C ASP A 163 15.93 5.41 -12.40
N ALA A 164 16.79 5.24 -13.41
CA ALA A 164 18.24 5.17 -13.25
C ALA A 164 18.87 6.38 -12.56
N ASN A 165 18.23 7.56 -12.67
CA ASN A 165 18.75 8.84 -12.18
C ASN A 165 18.10 9.26 -10.85
N SER A 166 17.15 8.47 -10.34
CA SER A 166 16.39 8.80 -9.14
C SER A 166 17.28 8.70 -7.90
N THR A 167 17.62 9.84 -7.30
CA THR A 167 18.44 9.97 -6.09
C THR A 167 17.65 9.88 -4.79
N PHE A 168 16.31 9.77 -4.85
CA PHE A 168 15.41 9.86 -3.70
C PHE A 168 15.32 8.60 -2.82
N ASN A 169 16.12 7.56 -3.10
CA ASN A 169 15.95 6.23 -2.51
C ASN A 169 17.13 5.84 -1.61
N PHE A 170 17.14 6.35 -0.38
CA PHE A 170 18.05 5.89 0.68
C PHE A 170 17.40 4.86 1.62
N GLU A 171 16.16 4.44 1.37
CA GLU A 171 15.42 3.54 2.27
C GLU A 171 15.96 2.09 2.32
N ILE A 172 17.00 1.76 1.54
CA ILE A 172 17.52 0.38 1.42
C ILE A 172 18.99 0.24 1.80
N ALA A 173 19.81 1.30 1.73
CA ALA A 173 21.26 1.16 1.99
C ALA A 173 21.56 0.63 3.41
N ASP A 174 20.77 1.08 4.40
CA ASP A 174 20.87 0.66 5.80
C ASP A 174 19.70 -0.25 6.23
N SER A 175 18.96 -0.84 5.28
CA SER A 175 17.84 -1.75 5.58
C SER A 175 18.05 -3.12 4.96
N ILE A 176 17.77 -4.16 5.75
CA ILE A 176 17.79 -5.56 5.30
C ILE A 176 16.52 -5.98 4.55
N THR A 177 15.48 -5.13 4.53
CA THR A 177 14.22 -5.38 3.82
C THR A 177 13.66 -4.10 3.20
N SER A 178 12.95 -4.24 2.08
CA SER A 178 12.15 -3.16 1.49
C SER A 178 10.67 -3.23 1.86
N THR A 179 10.25 -4.24 2.64
CA THR A 179 8.85 -4.40 3.02
C THR A 179 8.47 -3.44 4.14
N PHE A 180 7.45 -2.63 3.89
CA PHE A 180 6.90 -1.68 4.85
C PHE A 180 5.38 -1.58 4.70
N TRP A 181 4.68 -2.29 5.58
CA TRP A 181 3.24 -2.45 5.52
C TRP A 181 2.48 -1.22 6.00
N HIS A 182 1.56 -0.73 5.17
CA HIS A 182 0.73 0.42 5.49
C HIS A 182 -0.64 0.39 4.84
N SER A 183 -1.59 1.04 5.50
CA SER A 183 -2.79 1.58 4.84
C SER A 183 -2.48 3.04 4.49
N ASP A 184 -2.75 3.43 3.25
CA ASP A 184 -2.43 4.74 2.72
C ASP A 184 -3.02 5.84 3.59
N VAL A 185 -2.17 6.81 3.95
CA VAL A 185 -2.56 8.09 4.56
C VAL A 185 -3.49 7.92 5.78
N SER A 186 -3.33 6.83 6.53
CA SER A 186 -4.18 6.50 7.69
C SER A 186 -4.08 7.50 8.86
N TYR A 187 -3.23 8.52 8.75
CA TYR A 187 -3.13 9.63 9.68
C TYR A 187 -4.15 10.75 9.43
N GLU A 188 -4.82 10.77 8.26
CA GLU A 188 -5.86 11.74 7.98
C GLU A 188 -7.18 11.38 8.66
N LEU A 189 -7.98 12.40 9.00
CA LEU A 189 -9.27 12.19 9.64
C LEU A 189 -10.24 11.35 8.77
N GLN A 190 -10.18 11.56 7.45
CA GLN A 190 -10.91 10.80 6.42
C GLN A 190 -9.91 10.23 5.42
N PRO A 191 -9.32 9.05 5.70
CA PRO A 191 -8.32 8.42 4.84
C PRO A 191 -8.89 8.01 3.47
N PRO A 192 -8.02 7.72 2.49
CA PRO A 192 -8.42 7.10 1.22
C PRO A 192 -9.18 5.77 1.42
N GLY A 193 -10.17 5.54 0.55
CA GLY A 193 -10.95 4.30 0.49
C GLY A 193 -10.49 3.38 -0.63
N LEU A 194 -11.32 3.24 -1.67
CA LEU A 194 -10.96 2.50 -2.88
C LEU A 194 -9.86 3.25 -3.64
N THR A 195 -8.72 2.61 -3.82
CA THR A 195 -7.58 3.16 -4.56
C THR A 195 -7.39 2.40 -5.86
N THR A 196 -7.18 3.14 -6.95
CA THR A 196 -6.77 2.58 -8.25
C THR A 196 -5.30 2.87 -8.50
N PHE A 197 -4.53 1.87 -8.95
CA PHE A 197 -3.12 2.00 -9.27
C PHE A 197 -2.75 1.20 -10.51
N PHE A 198 -1.88 1.76 -11.33
CA PHE A 198 -1.37 1.11 -12.54
C PHE A 198 0.03 1.62 -12.86
N LEU A 199 0.76 0.87 -13.68
CA LEU A 199 2.10 1.22 -14.12
C LEU A 199 2.08 1.74 -15.56
N LEU A 200 2.59 2.95 -15.75
CA LEU A 200 2.93 3.59 -17.03
C LEU A 200 4.28 3.08 -17.57
N ALA A 201 5.16 2.65 -16.68
CA ALA A 201 6.38 1.91 -17.01
C ALA A 201 6.73 0.98 -15.85
N GLN A 202 7.30 -0.18 -16.17
CA GLN A 202 7.69 -1.17 -15.18
C GLN A 202 9.05 -1.79 -15.54
N PRO A 203 9.82 -2.26 -14.55
CA PRO A 203 11.00 -3.05 -14.83
C PRO A 203 10.61 -4.39 -15.47
N SER A 204 11.56 -4.99 -16.20
CA SER A 204 11.43 -6.32 -16.79
C SER A 204 11.13 -7.41 -15.74
N THR A 205 11.65 -7.25 -14.52
CA THR A 205 11.38 -8.11 -13.37
C THR A 205 11.46 -7.34 -12.04
N GLY A 206 10.87 -7.91 -10.99
CA GLY A 206 10.72 -7.25 -9.69
C GLY A 206 9.69 -6.11 -9.70
N GLY A 207 9.59 -5.40 -8.58
CA GLY A 207 8.69 -4.25 -8.41
C GLY A 207 7.25 -4.62 -8.07
N ASP A 208 7.03 -5.87 -7.65
CA ASP A 208 5.75 -6.43 -7.21
C ASP A 208 5.17 -5.67 -6.02
N THR A 209 3.89 -5.90 -5.75
CA THR A 209 3.20 -5.30 -4.61
C THR A 209 2.56 -6.38 -3.76
N LEU A 210 2.87 -6.36 -2.46
CA LEU A 210 2.27 -7.23 -1.47
C LEU A 210 1.05 -6.56 -0.86
N PHE A 211 0.01 -7.34 -0.61
CA PHE A 211 -1.21 -6.94 0.08
C PHE A 211 -1.45 -7.89 1.25
N THR A 212 -2.08 -7.41 2.30
CA THR A 212 -2.50 -8.21 3.45
C THR A 212 -3.92 -7.85 3.85
N SER A 213 -4.74 -8.87 4.12
CA SER A 213 -6.13 -8.69 4.54
C SER A 213 -6.17 -8.41 6.03
N GLN A 214 -6.53 -7.18 6.39
CA GLN A 214 -6.69 -6.78 7.78
C GLN A 214 -7.92 -7.42 8.44
N VAL A 215 -8.90 -7.85 7.64
CA VAL A 215 -10.05 -8.65 8.09
C VAL A 215 -9.59 -10.06 8.47
N SER A 216 -8.85 -10.74 7.59
CA SER A 216 -8.33 -12.07 7.86
C SER A 216 -7.31 -12.06 9.00
N ALA A 217 -6.47 -11.02 9.10
CA ALA A 217 -5.56 -10.84 10.22
C ALA A 217 -6.32 -10.75 11.55
N LEU A 218 -7.40 -9.98 11.62
CA LEU A 218 -8.25 -9.89 12.82
C LEU A 218 -8.90 -11.23 13.17
N LYS A 219 -9.48 -11.93 12.18
CA LYS A 219 -10.20 -13.21 12.37
C LYS A 219 -9.32 -14.33 12.94
N LYS A 220 -7.99 -14.22 12.85
CA LYS A 220 -7.04 -15.19 13.43
C LYS A 220 -6.77 -14.98 14.91
N LEU A 221 -7.08 -13.81 15.45
CA LEU A 221 -6.89 -13.51 16.86
C LEU A 221 -8.01 -14.17 17.68
N SER A 222 -7.72 -14.49 18.95
CA SER A 222 -8.73 -15.09 19.82
C SER A 222 -9.90 -14.13 20.05
N PRO A 223 -11.15 -14.64 20.18
CA PRO A 223 -12.32 -13.78 20.37
C PRO A 223 -12.19 -12.81 21.55
N GLN A 224 -11.58 -13.23 22.65
CA GLN A 224 -11.35 -12.41 23.84
C GLN A 224 -10.38 -11.26 23.55
N PHE A 225 -9.33 -11.54 22.78
CA PHE A 225 -8.36 -10.53 22.42
C PHE A 225 -8.95 -9.54 21.41
N VAL A 226 -9.73 -10.01 20.43
CA VAL A 226 -10.48 -9.14 19.53
C VAL A 226 -11.44 -8.24 20.31
N ALA A 227 -12.19 -8.79 21.29
CA ALA A 227 -13.08 -8.00 22.14
C ALA A 227 -12.33 -6.90 22.91
N PHE A 228 -11.14 -7.20 23.43
CA PHE A 228 -10.27 -6.19 24.04
C PHE A 228 -9.82 -5.13 23.03
N LEU A 229 -9.32 -5.53 21.86
CA LEU A 229 -8.85 -4.61 20.82
C LEU A 229 -9.94 -3.65 20.33
N LYS A 230 -11.20 -4.09 20.28
CA LYS A 230 -12.35 -3.25 19.93
C LYS A 230 -12.55 -2.05 20.85
N THR A 231 -12.05 -2.12 22.08
CA THR A 231 -12.12 -1.01 23.06
C THR A 231 -11.02 0.03 22.87
N LEU A 232 -10.00 -0.29 22.06
CA LEU A 232 -8.79 0.51 21.94
C LEU A 232 -8.86 1.47 20.74
N LYS A 233 -8.19 2.61 20.91
CA LYS A 233 -7.97 3.61 19.85
C LYS A 233 -6.49 3.93 19.75
N ALA A 234 -6.01 4.33 18.59
CA ALA A 234 -4.59 4.60 18.35
C ALA A 234 -4.39 5.91 17.60
N VAL A 235 -3.27 6.57 17.87
CA VAL A 235 -2.83 7.78 17.17
C VAL A 235 -2.08 7.37 15.91
N HIS A 236 -2.52 7.90 14.77
CA HIS A 236 -1.84 7.79 13.49
C HIS A 236 -1.24 9.16 13.13
N SER A 237 0.02 9.19 12.71
CA SER A 237 0.78 10.43 12.50
C SER A 237 1.42 10.51 11.12
N GLY A 238 1.24 11.65 10.46
CA GLY A 238 1.92 11.99 9.21
C GLY A 238 3.24 12.74 9.41
N VAL A 239 3.61 13.03 10.66
CA VAL A 239 4.76 13.90 11.00
C VAL A 239 6.08 13.32 10.51
N GLU A 240 6.32 12.02 10.68
CA GLU A 240 7.56 11.36 10.25
C GLU A 240 7.68 11.34 8.73
N GLN A 241 6.57 11.15 8.00
CA GLN A 241 6.56 11.23 6.53
C GLN A 241 6.90 12.64 6.06
N ALA A 242 6.31 13.67 6.68
CA ALA A 242 6.61 15.06 6.36
C ALA A 242 8.07 15.42 6.68
N ASN A 243 8.59 15.00 7.83
CA ASN A 243 10.00 15.23 8.21
C ASN A 243 10.96 14.50 7.28
N PHE A 244 10.64 13.27 6.87
CA PHE A 244 11.42 12.54 5.86
C PHE A 244 11.44 13.31 4.54
N SER A 245 10.31 13.85 4.09
CA SER A 245 10.25 14.70 2.89
C SER A 245 11.12 15.95 3.04
N ARG A 246 10.95 16.72 4.14
CA ARG A 246 11.72 17.94 4.46
C ARG A 246 13.23 17.73 4.51
N SER A 247 13.70 16.51 4.81
CA SER A 247 15.12 16.15 4.76
C SER A 247 15.72 16.10 3.35
N GLY A 248 14.92 16.40 2.31
CA GLY A 248 15.32 16.36 0.90
C GLY A 248 15.15 15.00 0.23
N LYS A 249 14.78 13.96 0.99
CA LYS A 249 14.69 12.57 0.51
C LYS A 249 13.47 12.28 -0.37
N ARG A 250 12.47 13.18 -0.43
CA ARG A 250 11.30 13.09 -1.33
C ARG A 250 11.03 14.41 -2.05
N GLY A 251 12.06 14.98 -2.64
CA GLY A 251 11.97 16.28 -3.32
C GLY A 251 11.88 17.49 -2.38
N GLY A 252 11.88 17.29 -1.05
CA GLY A 252 11.88 18.38 -0.08
C GLY A 252 10.51 18.99 0.21
N ILE A 253 9.44 18.53 -0.45
CA ILE A 253 8.15 19.22 -0.47
C ILE A 253 7.19 18.68 0.58
N VAL A 254 6.53 19.60 1.27
CA VAL A 254 5.37 19.34 2.14
C VAL A 254 4.32 20.42 1.85
N ARG A 255 3.29 20.08 1.09
CA ARG A 255 2.25 21.02 0.61
C ARG A 255 1.09 21.21 1.58
N ARG A 256 1.05 20.44 2.68
CA ARG A 256 0.05 20.52 3.75
C ARG A 256 0.71 20.13 5.05
N GLU A 257 0.44 20.88 6.11
CA GLU A 257 1.00 20.55 7.43
C GLU A 257 0.58 19.14 7.87
N PRO A 258 1.50 18.36 8.45
CA PRO A 258 1.19 17.00 8.89
C PRO A 258 0.21 17.04 10.07
N VAL A 259 -0.65 16.03 10.10
CA VAL A 259 -1.67 15.87 11.14
C VAL A 259 -1.46 14.57 11.92
N GLU A 260 -2.01 14.55 13.13
CA GLU A 260 -2.21 13.35 13.91
C GLU A 260 -3.70 13.18 14.17
N ASN A 261 -4.24 11.98 13.96
CA ASN A 261 -5.64 11.67 14.24
C ASN A 261 -5.76 10.37 15.03
N VAL A 262 -6.85 10.28 15.80
CA VAL A 262 -7.17 9.08 16.58
C VAL A 262 -8.20 8.25 15.83
N HIS A 263 -7.83 6.99 15.62
CA HIS A 263 -8.63 5.98 14.92
C HIS A 263 -8.84 4.76 15.82
N PRO A 264 -9.91 3.98 15.61
CA PRO A 264 -10.10 2.73 16.34
C PRO A 264 -9.03 1.71 15.94
N VAL A 265 -8.58 0.88 16.87
CA VAL A 265 -7.67 -0.24 16.56
C VAL A 265 -8.39 -1.31 15.75
N VAL A 266 -9.70 -1.48 15.96
CA VAL A 266 -10.58 -2.33 15.14
C VAL A 266 -11.67 -1.46 14.55
N ARG A 267 -11.64 -1.31 13.21
CA ARG A 267 -12.66 -0.56 12.48
C ARG A 267 -13.70 -1.48 11.88
N LYS A 268 -14.89 -0.93 11.60
CA LYS A 268 -15.95 -1.57 10.83
C LYS A 268 -16.02 -0.95 9.43
N HIS A 269 -16.18 -1.79 8.42
CA HIS A 269 -16.40 -1.33 7.05
C HIS A 269 -17.85 -0.86 6.88
N PRO A 270 -18.12 0.35 6.36
CA PRO A 270 -19.48 0.91 6.30
C PRO A 270 -20.45 0.09 5.43
N VAL A 271 -19.97 -0.46 4.30
CA VAL A 271 -20.79 -1.26 3.38
C VAL A 271 -20.86 -2.74 3.75
N THR A 272 -19.72 -3.43 3.85
CA THR A 272 -19.69 -4.89 4.08
C THR A 272 -19.98 -5.28 5.53
N GLY A 273 -19.82 -4.36 6.48
CA GLY A 273 -19.94 -4.64 7.91
C GLY A 273 -18.79 -5.45 8.51
N GLU A 274 -17.81 -5.87 7.69
CA GLU A 274 -16.63 -6.60 8.14
C GLU A 274 -15.78 -5.74 9.10
N GLU A 275 -15.15 -6.41 10.06
CA GLU A 275 -14.25 -5.80 11.02
C GLU A 275 -12.81 -6.04 10.59
N ALA A 276 -11.99 -4.99 10.65
CA ALA A 276 -10.60 -5.02 10.21
C ALA A 276 -9.67 -4.43 11.27
N LEU A 277 -8.51 -5.06 11.44
CA LEU A 277 -7.41 -4.50 12.21
C LEU A 277 -6.91 -3.22 11.53
N TYR A 278 -6.88 -2.10 12.24
CA TYR A 278 -6.56 -0.79 11.67
C TYR A 278 -5.35 -0.16 12.34
N VAL A 279 -4.24 -0.89 12.29
CA VAL A 279 -2.93 -0.42 12.72
C VAL A 279 -1.91 -0.73 11.64
N ASN A 280 -0.89 0.11 11.51
CA ASN A 280 0.23 -0.16 10.61
C ASN A 280 1.51 0.49 11.12
N ARG A 281 2.64 -0.17 10.84
CA ARG A 281 3.97 0.25 11.32
C ARG A 281 4.35 1.63 10.82
N GLN A 282 3.87 2.01 9.63
CA GLN A 282 4.20 3.28 9.00
C GLN A 282 3.61 4.49 9.73
N PHE A 283 2.35 4.44 10.16
CA PHE A 283 1.64 5.62 10.64
C PHE A 283 1.14 5.50 12.07
N THR A 284 0.87 4.30 12.58
CA THR A 284 0.42 4.13 13.96
C THR A 284 1.58 4.38 14.94
N ARG A 285 1.34 5.17 15.99
CA ARG A 285 2.38 5.61 16.95
C ARG A 285 2.18 5.06 18.34
N ARG A 286 0.96 5.19 18.86
CA ARG A 286 0.63 4.78 20.22
C ARG A 286 -0.83 4.41 20.31
N ILE A 287 -1.11 3.41 21.13
CA ILE A 287 -2.47 3.07 21.56
C ILE A 287 -2.83 3.98 22.75
N LEU A 288 -4.10 4.37 22.85
CA LEU A 288 -4.67 5.14 23.94
C LEU A 288 -5.66 4.26 24.71
N GLY A 289 -5.98 4.64 25.95
CA GLY A 289 -7.09 4.07 26.71
C GLY A 289 -6.72 3.27 27.95
N LEU A 290 -5.42 3.12 28.27
CA LEU A 290 -5.00 2.54 29.56
C LEU A 290 -4.47 3.62 30.50
N LYS A 291 -4.71 3.41 31.80
CA LYS A 291 -4.09 4.23 32.86
C LYS A 291 -2.59 4.05 32.86
N ARG A 292 -1.90 4.98 33.52
CA ARG A 292 -0.45 5.02 33.52
C ARG A 292 0.16 3.71 34.04
N GLU A 293 -0.37 3.19 35.13
CA GLU A 293 0.05 1.93 35.76
C GLU A 293 -0.26 0.71 34.87
N GLU A 294 -1.40 0.70 34.17
CA GLU A 294 -1.84 -0.38 33.26
C GLU A 294 -1.01 -0.41 31.96
N SER A 295 -0.66 0.77 31.44
CA SER A 295 0.23 0.89 30.28
C SER A 295 1.69 0.52 30.62
N GLY A 296 2.05 0.37 31.90
CA GLY A 296 3.42 0.11 32.34
C GLY A 296 4.27 1.38 32.56
N ILE A 297 3.68 2.57 32.44
CA ILE A 297 4.33 3.84 32.74
C ILE A 297 4.25 4.09 34.25
N THR A 298 5.30 3.76 35.00
CA THR A 298 5.39 4.09 36.43
C THR A 298 6.03 5.47 36.61
N ARG A 299 5.43 6.40 37.38
CA ARG A 299 6.11 7.64 37.82
C ARG A 299 7.32 7.21 38.65
N ARG A 300 8.52 7.33 38.10
CA ARG A 300 9.71 7.71 38.88
C ARG A 300 10.42 8.75 38.04
N THR A 301 10.26 10.01 38.41
CA THR A 301 11.23 10.74 39.24
C THR A 301 12.57 10.81 38.51
N PHE A 302 12.89 12.03 38.09
CA PHE A 302 14.19 12.54 37.68
C PHE A 302 15.37 11.58 37.98
N MET A 303 16.14 11.27 36.93
CA MET A 303 17.43 10.55 37.00
C MET A 303 17.38 9.08 37.44
N SER A 304 17.05 8.18 36.51
CA SER A 304 17.78 6.91 36.41
C SER A 304 17.56 6.22 35.07
N PHE A 305 18.57 6.36 34.22
CA PHE A 305 19.02 5.46 33.14
C PHE A 305 18.01 4.90 32.13
N MET A 306 18.14 5.48 30.93
CA MET A 306 17.77 4.96 29.62
C MET A 306 18.15 3.47 29.46
N THR A 307 17.17 2.55 29.46
CA THR A 307 16.99 1.42 28.51
C THR A 307 15.86 0.49 28.98
N ASP A 308 15.00 0.08 28.04
CA ASP A 308 14.20 -1.16 28.06
C ASP A 308 13.07 -1.38 29.07
N LYS A 309 12.07 -0.49 29.10
CA LYS A 309 10.70 -0.95 29.38
C LYS A 309 9.74 -0.46 28.32
N ALA A 310 9.54 -1.27 27.27
CA ALA A 310 8.42 -1.10 26.37
C ALA A 310 7.13 -1.16 27.20
N THR A 311 6.25 -0.17 27.00
CA THR A 311 4.93 -0.17 27.64
C THR A 311 4.14 -1.41 27.20
N PHE A 312 3.13 -1.84 27.96
CA PHE A 312 2.23 -2.92 27.53
C PHE A 312 1.60 -2.57 26.18
N LEU A 313 1.25 -1.29 25.98
CA LEU A 313 0.68 -0.79 24.73
C LEU A 313 1.67 -0.79 23.56
N GLU A 314 2.95 -0.46 23.78
CA GLU A 314 3.99 -0.61 22.76
C GLU A 314 4.24 -2.09 22.42
N THR A 315 4.25 -2.96 23.43
CA THR A 315 4.39 -4.41 23.24
C THR A 315 3.22 -4.96 22.43
N LEU A 316 2.00 -4.54 22.75
CA LEU A 316 0.78 -4.88 22.03
C LEU A 316 0.86 -4.41 20.58
N LEU A 317 1.26 -3.16 20.35
CA LEU A 317 1.37 -2.59 19.01
C LEU A 317 2.44 -3.32 18.17
N ARG A 318 3.59 -3.64 18.76
CA ARG A 318 4.63 -4.48 18.14
C ARG A 318 4.10 -5.87 17.79
N PHE A 319 3.35 -6.51 18.69
CA PHE A 319 2.72 -7.79 18.41
C PHE A 319 1.78 -7.71 17.19
N LEU A 320 0.94 -6.67 17.13
CA LEU A 320 0.02 -6.48 16.00
C LEU A 320 0.75 -6.21 14.68
N TYR A 321 1.83 -5.43 14.71
CA TYR A 321 2.67 -5.24 13.52
C TYR A 321 3.30 -6.55 13.06
N ASP A 322 3.89 -7.31 13.98
CA ASP A 322 4.51 -8.59 13.67
C ASP A 322 3.51 -9.61 13.14
N HIS A 323 2.27 -9.61 13.66
CA HIS A 323 1.17 -10.43 13.16
C HIS A 323 0.83 -10.11 11.70
N ILE A 324 0.81 -8.82 11.33
CA ILE A 324 0.59 -8.38 9.96
C ILE A 324 1.79 -8.75 9.07
N ASP A 325 3.01 -8.45 9.53
CA ASP A 325 4.25 -8.61 8.78
C ASP A 325 4.54 -10.08 8.47
N LYS A 326 4.30 -10.97 9.43
CA LYS A 326 4.59 -12.42 9.36
C LYS A 326 3.42 -13.25 8.83
N GLY A 327 2.25 -12.65 8.64
CA GLY A 327 1.02 -13.32 8.20
C GLY A 327 1.00 -13.70 6.73
N GLY A 328 1.95 -14.50 6.24
CA GLY A 328 2.02 -14.91 4.82
C GLY A 328 0.76 -15.62 4.31
N ASP A 329 -0.03 -16.19 5.22
CA ASP A 329 -1.29 -16.88 4.97
C ASP A 329 -2.54 -15.97 5.07
N VAL A 330 -2.34 -14.65 5.20
CA VAL A 330 -3.36 -13.60 4.96
C VAL A 330 -2.93 -12.60 3.88
N GLN A 331 -1.82 -12.88 3.20
CA GLN A 331 -1.21 -12.03 2.19
C GLN A 331 -1.52 -12.49 0.77
N ALA A 332 -1.45 -11.55 -0.17
CA ALA A 332 -1.46 -11.79 -1.60
C ALA A 332 -0.32 -10.99 -2.24
N ARG A 333 0.29 -11.53 -3.30
CA ARG A 333 1.33 -10.85 -4.09
C ARG A 333 0.80 -10.60 -5.49
N VAL A 334 0.81 -9.34 -5.90
CA VAL A 334 0.49 -8.96 -7.28
C VAL A 334 1.79 -8.77 -8.04
N LYS A 335 2.02 -9.67 -9.02
CA LYS A 335 3.06 -9.50 -10.03
C LYS A 335 2.56 -8.59 -11.15
N TRP A 336 3.33 -7.53 -11.40
CA TRP A 336 3.02 -6.56 -12.45
C TRP A 336 3.34 -7.14 -13.83
N THR A 337 2.35 -7.08 -14.72
CA THR A 337 2.51 -7.27 -16.17
C THR A 337 2.06 -5.99 -16.86
N PRO A 338 2.52 -5.72 -18.09
CA PRO A 338 2.03 -4.58 -18.86
C PRO A 338 0.50 -4.54 -18.86
N ASN A 339 -0.05 -3.33 -18.83
CA ASN A 339 -1.48 -3.07 -18.91
C ASN A 339 -2.30 -3.63 -17.73
N THR A 340 -1.67 -3.78 -16.56
CA THR A 340 -2.37 -4.16 -15.34
C THR A 340 -2.88 -2.93 -14.60
N VAL A 341 -4.15 -2.96 -14.19
CA VAL A 341 -4.74 -2.00 -13.24
C VAL A 341 -5.16 -2.77 -11.99
N VAL A 342 -4.73 -2.30 -10.83
CA VAL A 342 -5.07 -2.89 -9.52
C VAL A 342 -5.92 -1.92 -8.75
N LEU A 343 -7.03 -2.42 -8.20
CA LEU A 343 -7.87 -1.70 -7.28
C LEU A 343 -7.83 -2.40 -5.92
N TRP A 344 -7.72 -1.63 -4.83
CA TRP A 344 -7.86 -2.18 -3.49
C TRP A 344 -8.69 -1.28 -2.59
N ASP A 345 -9.28 -1.89 -1.57
CA ASP A 345 -9.96 -1.16 -0.52
C ASP A 345 -8.99 -0.93 0.66
N ASN A 346 -8.51 0.30 0.76
CA ASN A 346 -7.56 0.73 1.77
C ASN A 346 -8.13 0.69 3.21
N ARG A 347 -9.45 0.49 3.36
CA ARG A 347 -10.13 0.37 4.64
C ARG A 347 -9.99 -1.02 5.26
N VAL A 348 -9.67 -2.03 4.46
CA VAL A 348 -9.58 -3.44 4.89
C VAL A 348 -8.28 -4.12 4.48
N THR A 349 -7.36 -3.37 3.85
CA THR A 349 -6.05 -3.87 3.44
C THR A 349 -4.92 -2.99 3.96
N ALA A 350 -3.75 -3.61 4.13
CA ALA A 350 -2.47 -2.90 4.07
C ALA A 350 -1.64 -3.46 2.91
N HIS A 351 -0.66 -2.71 2.45
CA HIS A 351 0.18 -3.11 1.34
C HIS A 351 1.63 -2.66 1.52
N SER A 352 2.51 -3.24 0.72
CA SER A 352 3.92 -2.90 0.65
C SER A 352 4.39 -2.98 -0.80
N ALA A 353 5.06 -1.93 -1.29
CA ALA A 353 5.83 -2.02 -2.51
C ALA A 353 7.10 -2.85 -2.25
N ILE A 354 7.47 -3.73 -3.17
CA ILE A 354 8.76 -4.42 -3.13
C ILE A 354 9.74 -3.65 -4.00
N VAL A 355 10.93 -3.39 -3.46
CA VAL A 355 11.98 -2.64 -4.14
C VAL A 355 13.18 -3.55 -4.43
N ASP A 356 12.95 -4.61 -5.19
CA ASP A 356 13.88 -5.68 -5.55
C ASP A 356 14.47 -5.57 -6.97
N TYR A 357 14.23 -4.44 -7.65
CA TYR A 357 14.65 -4.17 -9.03
C TYR A 357 15.70 -3.04 -9.11
N GLY A 358 16.42 -2.76 -8.01
CA GLY A 358 17.34 -1.63 -7.94
C GLY A 358 18.53 -1.71 -8.89
N GLU A 359 19.07 -2.91 -9.11
CA GLU A 359 20.23 -3.13 -9.97
C GLU A 359 19.92 -2.96 -11.46
N SER A 360 18.67 -3.18 -11.88
CA SER A 360 18.30 -3.07 -13.29
C SER A 360 18.33 -1.63 -13.80
N LYS A 361 18.25 -0.65 -12.88
CA LYS A 361 18.15 0.79 -13.19
C LYS A 361 17.01 1.12 -14.16
N GLU A 362 16.04 0.22 -14.29
CA GLU A 362 14.88 0.40 -15.15
C GLU A 362 13.89 1.39 -14.53
N ARG A 363 13.09 2.01 -15.39
CA ARG A 363 12.05 2.93 -14.96
C ARG A 363 10.86 2.14 -14.40
N ARG A 364 10.41 2.53 -13.21
CA ARG A 364 9.09 2.20 -12.67
C ARG A 364 8.32 3.49 -12.48
N HIS A 365 7.27 3.67 -13.27
CA HIS A 365 6.42 4.85 -13.23
C HIS A 365 4.99 4.39 -13.02
N GLY A 366 4.45 4.59 -11.82
CA GLY A 366 3.07 4.28 -11.48
C GLY A 366 2.26 5.53 -11.21
N ALA A 367 0.97 5.47 -11.54
CA ALA A 367 -0.01 6.50 -11.21
C ALA A 367 -1.08 5.91 -10.29
N ARG A 368 -1.47 6.70 -9.30
CA ARG A 368 -2.42 6.32 -8.26
C ARG A 368 -3.53 7.35 -8.15
N ILE A 369 -4.76 6.86 -8.12
CA ILE A 369 -5.99 7.64 -7.94
C ILE A 369 -6.57 7.21 -6.59
N THR A 370 -6.54 8.11 -5.60
CA THR A 370 -6.89 7.80 -4.20
C THR A 370 -8.02 8.70 -3.68
N PRO A 371 -9.29 8.43 -4.01
CA PRO A 371 -10.43 9.12 -3.39
C PRO A 371 -10.49 8.91 -1.87
N GLN A 372 -10.73 9.98 -1.13
CA GLN A 372 -11.02 9.96 0.31
C GLN A 372 -12.38 9.31 0.59
N ALA A 373 -12.47 8.64 1.73
CA ALA A 373 -13.65 7.94 2.17
C ALA A 373 -14.20 8.48 3.50
N GLU A 374 -14.97 7.67 4.22
CA GLU A 374 -15.53 8.03 5.51
C GLU A 374 -14.46 8.14 6.62
N ARG A 375 -14.79 8.83 7.71
CA ARG A 375 -14.01 8.74 8.94
C ARG A 375 -14.11 7.29 9.45
N PRO A 376 -13.01 6.60 9.80
CA PRO A 376 -13.06 5.21 10.25
C PRO A 376 -14.05 5.00 11.39
N ILE A 377 -15.00 4.09 11.18
CA ILE A 377 -16.06 3.76 12.14
C ILE A 377 -15.53 2.71 13.11
N PRO A 378 -15.57 2.92 14.44
CA PRO A 378 -15.23 1.89 15.41
C PRO A 378 -16.08 0.62 15.26
N ALA A 379 -15.48 -0.55 15.48
CA ALA A 379 -16.25 -1.80 15.58
C ALA A 379 -17.05 -1.91 16.88
N LEU A 380 -16.63 -1.20 17.94
CA LEU A 380 -17.41 -1.05 19.17
C LEU A 380 -18.28 0.20 19.07
N ASP A 381 -19.59 0.01 19.08
CA ASP A 381 -20.55 1.12 19.11
C ASP A 381 -20.32 1.99 20.35
N GLY A 382 -20.30 3.31 20.15
CA GLY A 382 -20.09 4.29 21.23
C GLY A 382 -18.63 4.50 21.66
N LEU A 383 -17.64 3.87 21.02
CA LEU A 383 -16.23 4.18 21.29
C LEU A 383 -15.92 5.63 20.90
N ASP A 384 -15.58 6.46 21.89
CA ASP A 384 -15.25 7.86 21.67
C ASP A 384 -13.82 8.03 21.12
N LEU A 385 -13.73 8.62 19.93
CA LEU A 385 -12.47 8.94 19.25
C LEU A 385 -12.01 10.39 19.50
N SER A 386 -12.70 11.16 20.36
CA SER A 386 -12.22 12.44 20.84
C SER A 386 -10.99 12.26 21.76
N VAL A 387 -10.17 13.30 21.87
CA VAL A 387 -8.94 13.34 22.68
C VAL A 387 -9.00 14.54 23.61
#